data_AF-A0A554LC83-F1
#
_entry.id   AF-A0A554LC83-F1
#
_cell.length_a   1.000
_cell.length_b   1.000
_cell.length_c   1.000
_cell.angle_alpha   90.00
_cell.angle_beta   90.00
_cell.angle_gamma   90.00
#
_symmetry.space_group_name_H-M   'P 1'
#
loop_
_entity.id
_entity.type
_entity.pdbx_description
1 polymer ?
#
loop_
_entity_poly.entity_id
_entity_poly.type
_entity_poly.pdbx_seq_one_letter_code
_entity_poly.pdbx_strand_id
1 'polypeptide(L)'
;MFCVNRCFSQQDVAKYNLQTIEGYGTIFQKNYYDHFIQLSQVFWDKYSSTLPPISVYRFRQIQPYAPELVDYNVKYVISPYKLTGVGFKFVEQFDNFLLYETELVHSRAYFVAPGTKSEIEAPVLYYSPNKIVVDTSKNKARELTIAEVWSPGWKAILDGEKEVEILQTKNRLRRINIEGSTKSVEFIYNPKSYQVGKVLSLFTLFAILLYLARELRKKGFKRP
;
A
#
# COMPACT_ATOMS: atom_id res chain seq x y z
N MET A 1 -1.05 -6.93 -8.96
CA MET A 1 -1.12 -8.36 -9.30
C MET A 1 -0.87 -9.22 -8.07
N PHE A 2 -1.25 -10.49 -8.10
CA PHE A 2 -1.00 -11.44 -7.02
C PHE A 2 -0.48 -12.76 -7.57
N CYS A 3 0.64 -13.26 -7.08
CA CYS A 3 1.02 -14.65 -7.33
C CYS A 3 0.78 -15.52 -6.09
N VAL A 4 0.05 -16.61 -6.27
CA VAL A 4 -0.36 -17.49 -5.15
C VAL A 4 0.83 -18.15 -4.43
N ASN A 5 1.98 -18.30 -5.08
CA ASN A 5 3.17 -18.96 -4.53
C ASN A 5 4.45 -18.10 -4.57
N ARG A 6 4.31 -16.76 -4.61
CA ARG A 6 5.45 -15.82 -4.71
C ARG A 6 6.37 -16.09 -5.91
N CYS A 7 5.77 -16.14 -7.10
CA CYS A 7 6.41 -16.46 -8.38
C CYS A 7 7.61 -15.57 -8.71
N PHE A 8 7.57 -14.31 -8.27
CA PHE A 8 8.56 -13.31 -8.65
C PHE A 8 9.59 -13.11 -7.54
N SER A 9 10.86 -13.08 -7.95
CA SER A 9 11.90 -12.57 -7.06
C SER A 9 11.66 -11.08 -6.80
N GLN A 10 12.07 -10.59 -5.64
CA GLN A 10 11.95 -9.17 -5.31
C GLN A 10 12.78 -8.28 -6.25
N GLN A 11 13.89 -8.84 -6.76
CA GLN A 11 14.71 -8.18 -7.76
C GLN A 11 13.95 -7.97 -9.07
N ASP A 12 13.22 -8.99 -9.54
CA ASP A 12 12.42 -8.88 -10.77
C ASP A 12 11.25 -7.91 -10.60
N VAL A 13 10.56 -7.98 -9.45
CA VAL A 13 9.48 -7.03 -9.12
C VAL A 13 9.98 -5.59 -9.20
N ALA A 14 11.15 -5.31 -8.62
CA ALA A 14 11.75 -3.98 -8.68
C ALA A 14 12.24 -3.60 -10.09
N LYS A 15 12.93 -4.51 -10.79
CA LYS A 15 13.49 -4.29 -12.12
C LYS A 15 12.41 -3.97 -13.16
N TYR A 16 11.29 -4.68 -13.10
CA TYR A 16 10.18 -4.53 -14.06
C TYR A 16 9.06 -3.63 -13.53
N ASN A 17 9.26 -2.97 -12.39
CA ASN A 17 8.28 -2.08 -11.75
C ASN A 17 6.89 -2.75 -11.58
N LEU A 18 6.90 -4.04 -11.21
CA LEU A 18 5.68 -4.79 -10.96
C LEU A 18 5.06 -4.38 -9.63
N GLN A 19 3.74 -4.26 -9.60
CA GLN A 19 3.01 -3.93 -8.38
C GLN A 19 2.32 -5.20 -7.85
N THR A 20 2.90 -5.78 -6.80
CA THR A 20 2.39 -6.99 -6.14
C THR A 20 1.76 -6.65 -4.80
N ILE A 21 0.69 -7.35 -4.43
CA ILE A 21 0.08 -7.17 -3.10
C ILE A 21 0.91 -7.82 -1.99
N GLU A 22 1.72 -8.83 -2.34
CA GLU A 22 2.60 -9.55 -1.42
C GLU A 22 3.70 -8.63 -0.84
N GLY A 23 3.99 -7.51 -1.52
CA GLY A 23 4.96 -6.51 -1.10
C GLY A 23 6.41 -7.02 -1.07
N TYR A 24 7.30 -6.15 -0.57
CA TYR A 24 8.75 -6.37 -0.48
C TYR A 24 9.19 -6.97 0.88
N GLY A 25 8.28 -7.04 1.85
CA GLY A 25 8.66 -6.99 3.26
C GLY A 25 8.72 -8.33 4.00
N THR A 26 9.65 -8.41 4.94
CA THR A 26 9.57 -9.32 6.10
C THR A 26 8.63 -8.78 7.18
N ILE A 27 8.18 -7.52 7.06
CA ILE A 27 7.33 -6.79 8.01
C ILE A 27 6.06 -6.37 7.30
N PHE A 28 4.93 -6.72 7.88
CA PHE A 28 3.60 -6.37 7.39
C PHE A 28 2.85 -5.56 8.44
N GLN A 29 1.98 -4.66 7.99
CA GLN A 29 1.04 -4.02 8.90
C GLN A 29 0.08 -5.09 9.42
N LYS A 30 -0.19 -5.08 10.74
CA LYS A 30 -0.99 -6.11 11.39
C LYS A 30 -2.38 -6.25 10.76
N ASN A 31 -3.04 -5.12 10.47
CA ASN A 31 -4.35 -5.11 9.83
C ASN A 31 -4.34 -5.76 8.44
N TYR A 32 -3.30 -5.54 7.63
CA TYR A 32 -3.13 -6.19 6.35
C TYR A 32 -2.83 -7.68 6.50
N TYR A 33 -1.91 -8.03 7.39
CA TYR A 33 -1.56 -9.43 7.67
C TYR A 33 -2.77 -10.26 8.07
N ASP A 34 -3.58 -9.74 9.00
CA ASP A 34 -4.76 -10.43 9.52
C ASP A 34 -5.85 -10.54 8.43
N HIS A 35 -5.98 -9.54 7.54
CA HIS A 35 -6.94 -9.56 6.43
C HIS A 35 -6.45 -10.40 5.24
N PHE A 36 -5.14 -10.62 5.09
CA PHE A 36 -4.58 -11.44 4.02
C PHE A 36 -5.08 -12.89 4.07
N ILE A 37 -5.44 -13.40 5.26
CA ILE A 37 -6.11 -14.69 5.43
C ILE A 37 -7.42 -14.76 4.63
N GLN A 38 -8.20 -13.68 4.61
CA GLN A 38 -9.45 -13.59 3.83
C GLN A 38 -9.14 -13.51 2.32
N LEU A 39 -8.11 -12.78 1.92
CA LEU A 39 -7.69 -12.70 0.51
C LEU A 39 -7.26 -14.08 -0.03
N SER A 40 -6.42 -14.79 0.72
CA SER A 40 -5.88 -16.09 0.31
C SER A 40 -6.78 -17.28 0.63
N GLN A 41 -7.83 -17.11 1.44
CA GLN A 41 -8.69 -18.20 1.94
C GLN A 41 -7.92 -19.33 2.63
N VAL A 42 -6.79 -18.99 3.26
CA VAL A 42 -5.98 -19.95 4.02
C VAL A 42 -5.64 -19.34 5.36
N PHE A 43 -5.81 -20.12 6.41
CA PHE A 43 -5.51 -19.71 7.77
C PHE A 43 -4.09 -20.10 8.18
N TRP A 44 -3.44 -19.21 8.93
CA TRP A 44 -2.23 -19.47 9.70
C TRP A 44 -2.26 -18.62 10.97
N ASP A 45 -1.63 -19.11 12.03
CA ASP A 45 -1.63 -18.53 13.37
C ASP A 45 -0.27 -17.97 13.81
N LYS A 46 0.81 -18.43 13.18
CA LYS A 46 2.18 -17.96 13.43
C LYS A 46 2.54 -16.82 12.50
N TYR A 47 3.38 -15.92 13.00
CA TYR A 47 4.00 -14.88 12.18
C TYR A 47 4.80 -15.49 11.03
N SER A 48 4.69 -14.91 9.84
CA SER A 48 5.51 -15.25 8.70
C SER A 48 6.13 -14.01 8.07
N SER A 49 7.38 -14.15 7.63
CA SER A 49 8.09 -13.14 6.84
C SER A 49 7.60 -13.09 5.38
N THR A 50 6.65 -13.95 5.01
CA THR A 50 6.08 -14.02 3.67
C THR A 50 4.56 -14.06 3.75
N LEU A 51 3.90 -13.36 2.83
CA LEU A 51 2.47 -13.47 2.62
C LEU A 51 2.22 -13.99 1.20
N PRO A 52 1.56 -15.15 1.03
CA PRO A 52 1.23 -16.14 2.07
C PRO A 52 2.50 -16.80 2.68
N PRO A 53 2.40 -17.49 3.84
CA PRO A 53 3.55 -18.19 4.43
C PRO A 53 4.13 -19.28 3.52
N ILE A 54 5.45 -19.48 3.55
CA ILE A 54 6.14 -20.53 2.78
C ILE A 54 5.58 -21.92 3.05
N SER A 55 5.31 -22.24 4.31
CA SER A 55 4.68 -23.50 4.73
C SER A 55 3.25 -23.67 4.21
N VAL A 56 2.58 -22.59 3.79
CA VAL A 56 1.25 -22.65 3.22
C VAL A 56 1.36 -22.88 1.71
N TYR A 57 2.01 -21.98 0.98
CA TYR A 57 2.00 -22.04 -0.49
C TYR A 57 2.83 -23.18 -1.07
N ARG A 58 3.76 -23.80 -0.31
CA ARG A 58 4.50 -24.99 -0.76
C ARG A 58 3.69 -26.28 -0.66
N PHE A 59 2.76 -26.37 0.30
CA PHE A 59 2.08 -27.62 0.64
C PHE A 59 0.56 -27.56 0.41
N ARG A 60 0.01 -26.38 0.08
CA ARG A 60 -1.41 -26.17 -0.22
C ARG A 60 -1.59 -25.42 -1.52
N GLN A 61 -2.64 -25.80 -2.25
CA GLN A 61 -3.12 -25.04 -3.41
C GLN A 61 -4.06 -23.93 -2.94
N ILE A 62 -3.50 -22.75 -2.72
CA ILE A 62 -4.23 -21.53 -2.36
C ILE A 62 -5.23 -21.18 -3.47
N GLN A 63 -6.50 -21.03 -3.10
CA GLN A 63 -7.58 -20.57 -3.97
C GLN A 63 -8.02 -19.19 -3.48
N PRO A 64 -7.45 -18.10 -4.02
CA PRO A 64 -7.76 -16.77 -3.52
C PRO A 64 -9.20 -16.37 -3.82
N TYR A 65 -9.72 -15.43 -3.04
CA TYR A 65 -11.08 -14.95 -3.20
C TYR A 65 -11.10 -13.66 -4.01
N ALA A 66 -11.66 -13.74 -5.23
CA ALA A 66 -11.64 -12.63 -6.19
C ALA A 66 -12.23 -11.32 -5.63
N PRO A 67 -13.41 -11.29 -4.97
CA PRO A 67 -14.00 -10.04 -4.50
C PRO A 67 -13.08 -9.24 -3.58
N GLU A 68 -12.37 -9.91 -2.66
CA GLU A 68 -11.43 -9.23 -1.76
C GLU A 68 -10.15 -8.81 -2.49
N LEU A 69 -9.62 -9.63 -3.42
CA LEU A 69 -8.43 -9.24 -4.21
C LEU A 69 -8.66 -7.96 -5.02
N VAL A 70 -9.88 -7.79 -5.50
CA VAL A 70 -10.25 -6.69 -6.37
C VAL A 70 -10.22 -5.35 -5.63
N ASP A 71 -10.58 -5.32 -4.35
CA ASP A 71 -10.41 -4.15 -3.46
C ASP A 71 -8.96 -3.69 -3.34
N TYR A 72 -8.00 -4.61 -3.49
CA TYR A 72 -6.57 -4.33 -3.48
C TYR A 72 -6.01 -4.00 -4.87
N ASN A 73 -6.89 -3.61 -5.81
CA ASN A 73 -6.53 -3.26 -7.19
C ASN A 73 -5.76 -4.40 -7.89
N VAL A 74 -6.09 -5.66 -7.58
CA VAL A 74 -5.50 -6.83 -8.24
C VAL A 74 -6.24 -7.11 -9.54
N LYS A 75 -5.60 -6.75 -10.65
CA LYS A 75 -6.07 -7.08 -12.00
C LYS A 75 -5.71 -8.51 -12.45
N TYR A 76 -4.52 -8.97 -12.08
CA TYR A 76 -3.99 -10.26 -12.54
C TYR A 76 -3.62 -11.16 -11.37
N VAL A 77 -4.00 -12.43 -11.48
CA VAL A 77 -3.61 -13.51 -10.57
C VAL A 77 -2.81 -14.56 -11.33
N ILE A 78 -1.69 -14.97 -10.76
CA ILE A 78 -0.80 -15.99 -11.34
C ILE A 78 -0.77 -17.20 -10.43
N SER A 79 -0.96 -18.38 -11.02
CA SER A 79 -1.04 -19.64 -10.29
C SER A 79 -0.38 -20.79 -11.05
N PRO A 80 0.38 -21.68 -10.39
CA PRO A 80 0.93 -22.88 -11.04
C PRO A 80 -0.10 -24.01 -11.23
N TYR A 81 -1.33 -23.82 -10.75
CA TYR A 81 -2.45 -24.76 -10.87
C TYR A 81 -3.74 -24.03 -11.24
N LYS A 82 -4.75 -24.78 -11.67
CA LYS A 82 -6.03 -24.21 -12.07
C LYS A 82 -6.76 -23.55 -10.88
N LEU A 83 -7.20 -22.31 -11.05
CA LEU A 83 -8.07 -21.66 -10.08
C LEU A 83 -9.51 -22.15 -10.27
N THR A 84 -10.17 -22.52 -9.16
CA THR A 84 -11.56 -22.99 -9.15
C THR A 84 -12.54 -21.93 -8.64
N GLY A 85 -12.02 -20.83 -8.08
CA GLY A 85 -12.83 -19.70 -7.61
C GLY A 85 -13.54 -18.97 -8.75
N VAL A 86 -14.69 -18.37 -8.43
CA VAL A 86 -15.44 -17.50 -9.35
C VAL A 86 -14.75 -16.14 -9.50
N GLY A 87 -14.94 -15.48 -10.65
CA GLY A 87 -14.39 -14.14 -10.92
C GLY A 87 -12.97 -14.11 -11.48
N PHE A 88 -12.44 -15.27 -11.91
CA PHE A 88 -11.15 -15.39 -12.59
C PHE A 88 -11.33 -15.89 -14.02
N LYS A 89 -10.95 -15.08 -14.99
CA LYS A 89 -10.92 -15.43 -16.40
C LYS A 89 -9.51 -15.86 -16.79
N PHE A 90 -9.37 -17.08 -17.29
CA PHE A 90 -8.09 -17.55 -17.83
C PHE A 90 -7.69 -16.69 -19.04
N VAL A 91 -6.44 -16.24 -19.06
CA VAL A 91 -5.87 -15.41 -20.13
C VAL A 91 -4.93 -16.25 -20.98
N GLU A 92 -3.85 -16.74 -20.37
CA GLU A 92 -2.77 -17.43 -21.05
C GLU A 92 -1.97 -18.30 -20.07
N GLN A 93 -1.20 -19.25 -20.58
CA GLN A 93 -0.24 -20.03 -19.81
C GLN A 93 1.19 -19.70 -20.26
N PHE A 94 2.08 -19.46 -19.29
CA PHE A 94 3.50 -19.25 -19.49
C PHE A 94 4.28 -20.28 -18.67
N ASP A 95 5.04 -21.14 -19.34
CA ASP A 95 5.71 -22.29 -18.73
C ASP A 95 4.74 -23.13 -17.87
N ASN A 96 4.96 -23.16 -16.55
CA ASN A 96 4.14 -23.88 -15.58
C ASN A 96 3.15 -22.96 -14.84
N PHE A 97 2.98 -21.71 -15.28
CA PHE A 97 2.10 -20.72 -14.65
C PHE A 97 0.92 -20.37 -15.54
N LEU A 98 -0.26 -20.29 -14.92
CA LEU A 98 -1.50 -19.86 -15.53
C LEU A 98 -1.78 -18.42 -15.10
N LEU A 99 -2.04 -17.55 -16.07
CA LEU A 99 -2.43 -16.16 -15.86
C LEU A 99 -3.95 -16.04 -15.90
N TYR A 100 -4.51 -15.39 -14.88
CA TYR A 100 -5.92 -15.07 -14.77
C TYR A 100 -6.11 -13.56 -14.66
N GLU A 101 -7.13 -13.04 -15.32
CA GLU A 101 -7.64 -11.68 -15.15
C GLU A 101 -8.87 -11.72 -14.24
N THR A 102 -8.96 -10.77 -13.30
CA THR A 102 -10.14 -10.62 -12.45
C THR A 102 -11.28 -9.97 -13.24
N GLU A 103 -12.48 -10.57 -13.18
CA GLU A 103 -13.65 -10.06 -13.92
C GLU A 103 -14.20 -8.75 -13.33
N LEU A 104 -13.95 -8.52 -12.05
CA LEU A 104 -14.23 -7.28 -11.35
C LEU A 104 -12.89 -6.59 -11.15
N VAL A 105 -12.74 -5.31 -11.52
CA VAL A 105 -11.54 -4.54 -11.22
C VAL A 105 -11.93 -3.21 -10.60
N HIS A 106 -11.70 -3.06 -9.30
CA HIS A 106 -11.79 -1.76 -8.65
C HIS A 106 -10.59 -0.92 -9.11
N SER A 107 -10.89 0.31 -9.50
CA SER A 107 -9.85 1.29 -9.80
C SER A 107 -9.03 1.56 -8.55
N ARG A 108 -7.77 1.99 -8.71
CA ARG A 108 -6.89 2.27 -7.56
C ARG A 108 -7.50 3.28 -6.59
N ALA A 109 -8.25 4.23 -7.10
CA ALA A 109 -9.06 5.14 -6.33
C ALA A 109 -10.46 5.20 -6.96
N TYR A 110 -11.48 5.23 -6.12
CA TYR A 110 -12.86 5.18 -6.57
C TYR A 110 -13.81 5.82 -5.55
N PHE A 111 -14.91 6.33 -6.07
CA PHE A 111 -16.01 6.84 -5.29
C PHE A 111 -17.00 5.73 -4.95
N VAL A 112 -17.53 5.77 -3.73
CA VAL A 112 -18.66 4.93 -3.32
C VAL A 112 -19.91 5.79 -3.35
N ALA A 113 -20.81 5.52 -4.31
CA ALA A 113 -22.06 6.24 -4.41
C ALA A 113 -23.06 5.76 -3.33
N PRO A 114 -23.72 6.65 -2.58
CA PRO A 114 -24.69 6.28 -1.55
C PRO A 114 -25.79 5.37 -2.09
N GLY A 115 -26.00 4.21 -1.47
CA GLY A 115 -27.10 3.29 -1.83
C GLY A 115 -26.89 2.47 -3.10
N THR A 116 -25.73 2.57 -3.76
CA THR A 116 -25.41 1.73 -4.93
C THR A 116 -24.09 0.99 -4.72
N LYS A 117 -23.95 -0.17 -5.35
CA LYS A 117 -22.65 -0.86 -5.50
C LYS A 117 -21.87 -0.35 -6.73
N SER A 118 -22.33 0.74 -7.34
CA SER A 118 -21.67 1.28 -8.53
C SER A 118 -20.52 2.16 -8.09
N GLU A 119 -19.34 1.81 -8.57
CA GLU A 119 -18.14 2.57 -8.34
C GLU A 119 -17.86 3.48 -9.51
N ILE A 120 -17.28 4.64 -9.20
CA ILE A 120 -16.88 5.60 -10.21
C ILE A 120 -15.39 5.82 -9.98
N GLU A 121 -14.60 5.58 -11.02
CA GLU A 121 -13.15 5.75 -10.97
C GLU A 121 -12.78 7.20 -10.58
N ALA A 122 -11.81 7.32 -9.69
CA ALA A 122 -11.13 8.56 -9.37
C ALA A 122 -9.68 8.46 -9.89
N PRO A 123 -9.30 9.19 -10.96
CA PRO A 123 -7.98 9.06 -11.54
C PRO A 123 -6.86 9.41 -10.53
N VAL A 124 -5.85 8.54 -10.41
CA VAL A 124 -4.65 8.83 -9.63
C VAL A 124 -3.68 9.60 -10.51
N LEU A 125 -3.48 10.89 -10.20
CA LEU A 125 -2.61 11.80 -10.95
C LEU A 125 -1.12 11.60 -10.62
N TYR A 126 -0.83 11.21 -9.38
CA TYR A 126 0.53 11.01 -8.90
C TYR A 126 0.57 9.92 -7.84
N TYR A 127 1.59 9.06 -7.90
CA TYR A 127 1.76 7.96 -6.97
C TYR A 127 3.23 7.79 -6.59
N SER A 128 3.54 8.00 -5.31
CA SER A 128 4.82 7.69 -4.69
C SER A 128 4.62 7.10 -3.29
N PRO A 129 5.67 6.50 -2.69
CA PRO A 129 5.56 5.88 -1.36
C PRO A 129 5.07 6.82 -0.25
N ASN A 130 5.29 8.12 -0.39
CA ASN A 130 4.98 9.15 0.60
C ASN A 130 3.92 10.17 0.15
N LYS A 131 3.47 10.12 -1.11
CA LYS A 131 2.48 11.05 -1.65
C LYS A 131 1.63 10.39 -2.73
N ILE A 132 0.31 10.50 -2.61
CA ILE A 132 -0.65 10.08 -3.64
C ILE A 132 -1.57 11.26 -3.93
N VAL A 133 -1.80 11.57 -5.20
CA VAL A 133 -2.71 12.65 -5.62
C VAL A 133 -3.82 12.05 -6.47
N VAL A 134 -5.06 12.36 -6.12
CA VAL A 134 -6.26 11.84 -6.77
C VAL A 134 -7.07 13.01 -7.32
N ASP A 135 -7.47 12.92 -8.59
CA ASP A 135 -8.42 13.83 -9.22
C ASP A 135 -9.84 13.46 -8.80
N THR A 136 -10.53 14.41 -8.16
CA THR A 136 -11.92 14.26 -7.75
C THR A 136 -12.88 15.17 -8.51
N SER A 137 -12.41 15.91 -9.51
CA SER A 137 -13.21 16.89 -10.26
C SER A 137 -14.39 16.29 -11.03
N LYS A 138 -14.33 15.00 -11.39
CA LYS A 138 -15.30 14.32 -12.25
C LYS A 138 -16.54 13.81 -11.51
N ASN A 139 -16.56 13.84 -10.18
CA ASN A 139 -17.66 13.27 -9.41
C ASN A 139 -17.95 14.08 -8.13
N LYS A 140 -19.22 14.16 -7.75
CA LYS A 140 -19.70 14.84 -6.54
C LYS A 140 -19.96 13.89 -5.36
N ALA A 141 -19.55 12.64 -5.47
CA ALA A 141 -19.64 11.67 -4.39
C ALA A 141 -18.86 12.15 -3.16
N ARG A 142 -19.36 11.81 -1.97
CA ARG A 142 -18.83 12.30 -0.69
C ARG A 142 -17.84 11.35 -0.03
N GLU A 143 -17.66 10.15 -0.57
CA GLU A 143 -16.71 9.17 -0.06
C GLU A 143 -15.73 8.78 -1.16
N LEU A 144 -14.44 8.92 -0.87
CA LEU A 144 -13.35 8.46 -1.73
C LEU A 144 -12.60 7.33 -0.99
N THR A 145 -12.50 6.18 -1.65
CA THR A 145 -11.69 5.05 -1.18
C THR A 145 -10.51 4.87 -2.12
N ILE A 146 -9.33 4.56 -1.55
CA ILE A 146 -8.14 4.18 -2.32
C ILE A 146 -7.69 2.78 -1.91
N ALA A 147 -7.24 1.99 -2.87
CA ALA A 147 -6.77 0.60 -2.73
C ALA A 147 -5.39 0.52 -2.04
N GLU A 148 -5.26 1.24 -0.92
CA GLU A 148 -4.06 1.33 -0.10
C GLU A 148 -4.41 1.00 1.34
N VAL A 149 -3.61 0.17 1.99
CA VAL A 149 -3.85 -0.24 3.38
C VAL A 149 -3.78 0.98 4.31
N TRP A 150 -4.81 1.14 5.14
CA TRP A 150 -4.85 2.15 6.19
C TRP A 150 -3.72 1.97 7.18
N SER A 151 -3.02 3.06 7.50
CA SER A 151 -1.99 3.06 8.53
C SER A 151 -1.83 4.46 9.13
N PRO A 152 -1.41 4.56 10.40
CA PRO A 152 -1.15 5.85 11.03
C PRO A 152 -0.01 6.60 10.33
N GLY A 153 -0.07 7.94 10.39
CA GLY A 153 0.94 8.83 9.82
C GLY A 153 0.61 9.38 8.43
N TRP A 154 -0.43 8.88 7.78
CA TRP A 154 -1.00 9.50 6.59
C TRP A 154 -1.96 10.63 6.96
N LYS A 155 -1.98 11.67 6.12
CA LYS A 155 -2.92 12.78 6.15
C LYS A 155 -3.54 12.95 4.78
N ALA A 156 -4.80 13.36 4.71
CA ALA A 156 -5.46 13.71 3.46
C ALA A 156 -5.74 15.22 3.46
N ILE A 157 -5.36 15.90 2.37
CA ILE A 157 -5.56 17.34 2.19
C ILE A 157 -6.46 17.54 0.98
N LEU A 158 -7.61 18.20 1.20
CA LEU A 158 -8.57 18.56 0.16
C LEU A 158 -8.19 19.90 -0.44
N ASP A 159 -8.04 19.96 -1.76
CA ASP A 159 -7.71 21.15 -2.54
C ASP A 159 -6.50 21.97 -2.02
N GLY A 160 -5.57 21.31 -1.30
CA GLY A 160 -4.38 21.94 -0.73
C GLY A 160 -4.61 22.71 0.59
N GLU A 161 -5.86 22.83 1.06
CA GLU A 161 -6.20 23.72 2.18
C GLU A 161 -6.70 22.97 3.43
N LYS A 162 -7.54 21.96 3.25
CA LYS A 162 -8.28 21.34 4.36
C LYS A 162 -7.78 19.92 4.66
N GLU A 163 -7.19 19.72 5.83
CA GLU A 163 -6.85 18.38 6.31
C GLU A 163 -8.11 17.64 6.79
N VAL A 164 -8.27 16.39 6.38
CA VAL A 164 -9.35 15.49 6.83
C VAL A 164 -8.81 14.17 7.36
N GLU A 165 -9.59 13.54 8.23
CA GLU A 165 -9.26 12.24 8.79
C GLU A 165 -9.39 11.13 7.75
N ILE A 166 -8.40 10.22 7.76
CA ILE A 166 -8.44 9.00 6.95
C ILE A 166 -9.03 7.87 7.80
N LEU A 167 -10.19 7.39 7.38
CA LEU A 167 -10.91 6.27 7.97
C LEU A 167 -10.41 4.94 7.40
N GLN A 168 -10.48 3.89 8.22
CA GLN A 168 -10.21 2.53 7.81
C GLN A 168 -11.49 1.85 7.32
N THR A 169 -11.47 1.24 6.13
CA THR A 169 -12.60 0.43 5.63
C THR A 169 -12.64 -0.96 6.27
N LYS A 170 -13.72 -1.71 6.04
CA LYS A 170 -13.81 -3.12 6.43
C LYS A 170 -12.64 -3.94 5.87
N ASN A 171 -12.27 -3.65 4.62
CA ASN A 171 -11.20 -4.34 3.89
C ASN A 171 -9.84 -3.67 4.14
N ARG A 172 -9.73 -2.93 5.25
CA ARG A 172 -8.49 -2.32 5.75
C ARG A 172 -7.87 -1.25 4.85
N LEU A 173 -8.63 -0.72 3.90
CA LEU A 173 -8.21 0.33 2.99
C LEU A 173 -8.39 1.73 3.58
N ARG A 174 -7.79 2.73 2.94
CA ARG A 174 -7.95 4.16 3.28
C ARG A 174 -9.20 4.71 2.61
N ARG A 175 -10.04 5.35 3.41
CA ARG A 175 -11.23 6.08 2.95
C ARG A 175 -11.27 7.47 3.58
N ILE A 176 -11.75 8.46 2.84
CA ILE A 176 -12.00 9.80 3.36
C ILE A 176 -13.39 10.27 2.97
N ASN A 177 -13.92 11.19 3.79
CA ASN A 177 -15.10 11.95 3.45
C ASN A 177 -14.65 13.26 2.78
N ILE A 178 -15.21 13.56 1.62
CA ILE A 178 -14.91 14.77 0.85
C ILE A 178 -16.17 15.58 0.61
N GLU A 179 -16.00 16.87 0.38
CA GLU A 179 -17.07 17.74 -0.08
C GLU A 179 -17.28 17.52 -1.58
N GLY A 180 -18.51 17.56 -2.07
CA GLY A 180 -18.81 17.33 -3.50
C GLY A 180 -18.23 18.39 -4.45
N SER A 181 -17.66 19.47 -3.92
CA SER A 181 -16.92 20.50 -4.66
C SER A 181 -15.41 20.24 -4.75
N THR A 182 -14.89 19.25 -4.03
CA THR A 182 -13.46 18.93 -3.97
C THR A 182 -12.96 18.53 -5.34
N LYS A 183 -11.87 19.13 -5.81
CA LYS A 183 -11.29 18.84 -7.14
C LYS A 183 -10.06 17.95 -7.05
N SER A 184 -9.30 18.05 -5.97
CA SER A 184 -8.08 17.29 -5.75
C SER A 184 -7.97 16.84 -4.31
N VAL A 185 -7.46 15.62 -4.12
CA VAL A 185 -7.13 15.06 -2.81
C VAL A 185 -5.67 14.63 -2.80
N GLU A 186 -4.91 15.15 -1.85
CA GLU A 186 -3.52 14.76 -1.61
C GLU A 186 -3.41 13.91 -0.35
N PHE A 187 -2.98 12.65 -0.49
CA PHE A 187 -2.57 11.82 0.63
C PHE A 187 -1.06 11.98 0.84
N ILE A 188 -0.65 12.40 2.04
CA ILE A 188 0.76 12.65 2.37
C ILE A 188 1.14 11.84 3.60
N TYR A 189 2.23 11.08 3.51
CA TYR A 189 2.81 10.36 4.64
C TYR A 189 3.75 11.28 5.42
N ASN A 190 3.35 11.67 6.62
CA ASN A 190 4.11 12.55 7.50
C ASN A 190 3.93 12.14 8.99
N PRO A 191 4.53 11.02 9.43
CA PRO A 191 4.36 10.52 10.78
C PRO A 191 5.08 11.40 11.82
N LYS A 192 4.46 11.55 13.00
CA LYS A 192 5.04 12.32 14.12
C LYS A 192 6.42 11.80 14.55
N SER A 193 6.63 10.49 14.52
CA SER A 193 7.91 9.86 14.87
C SER A 193 9.07 10.33 13.99
N TYR A 194 8.83 10.49 12.69
CA TYR A 194 9.84 11.00 11.76
C TYR A 194 10.19 12.47 12.07
N GLN A 195 9.19 13.29 12.38
CA GLN A 195 9.42 14.69 12.75
C GLN A 195 10.25 14.83 14.03
N VAL A 196 9.93 14.04 15.06
CA VAL A 196 10.70 14.01 16.31
C VAL A 196 12.13 13.52 16.05
N GLY A 197 12.28 12.43 15.29
CA GLY A 197 13.60 11.88 14.94
C GLY A 197 14.47 12.87 14.17
N LYS A 198 13.89 13.64 13.26
CA LYS A 198 14.59 14.71 12.52
C LYS A 198 15.12 15.80 13.46
N VAL A 199 14.29 16.29 14.38
CA VAL A 199 14.69 17.32 15.36
C VAL A 199 15.82 16.80 16.25
N LEU A 200 15.69 15.59 16.80
CA LEU A 200 16.72 14.96 17.63
C LEU A 200 18.03 14.80 16.87
N SER A 201 17.98 14.30 15.63
CA SER A 201 19.18 14.10 14.80
C SER A 201 19.91 15.41 14.51
N LEU A 202 19.17 16.49 14.22
CA LEU A 202 19.75 17.82 14.00
C LEU A 202 20.37 18.38 15.29
N PHE A 203 19.72 18.19 16.43
CA PHE A 203 20.25 18.61 17.73
C PHE A 203 21.55 17.86 18.08
N THR A 204 21.58 16.54 17.89
CA THR A 204 22.79 15.72 18.10
C THR A 204 23.92 16.15 17.17
N LEU A 205 23.63 16.37 15.88
CA LEU A 205 24.63 16.85 14.92
C LEU A 205 25.19 18.22 15.34
N PHE A 206 24.33 19.14 15.76
CA PHE A 206 24.75 20.45 16.24
C PHE A 206 25.63 20.36 17.48
N ALA A 207 25.27 19.50 18.45
CA ALA A 207 26.08 19.26 19.64
C ALA A 207 27.47 18.68 19.31
N ILE A 208 27.54 17.74 18.36
CA ILE A 208 28.81 17.17 17.88
C ILE A 208 29.67 18.26 17.23
N LEU A 209 29.08 19.09 16.36
CA LEU A 209 29.80 20.18 15.70
C LEU A 209 30.33 21.22 16.71
N LEU A 210 29.54 21.57 17.73
CA LEU A 210 29.98 22.45 18.81
C LEU A 210 31.13 21.84 19.61
N TYR A 211 31.06 20.55 19.91
CA TYR A 211 32.14 19.84 20.61
C TYR A 211 33.44 19.84 19.80
N LEU A 212 33.36 19.49 18.50
CA LEU A 212 34.52 19.50 17.60
C LEU A 212 35.10 20.91 17.43
N ALA A 213 34.26 21.94 17.28
CA ALA A 213 34.71 23.33 17.20
C ALA A 213 35.45 23.77 18.47
N ARG A 214 34.99 23.35 19.65
CA ARG A 214 35.67 23.61 20.93
C ARG A 214 37.04 22.93 20.98
N GLU A 215 37.15 21.68 20.56
CA GLU A 215 38.43 20.96 20.57
C GLU A 215 39.43 21.50 19.54
N LEU A 216 38.97 21.89 18.35
CA LEU A 216 39.82 22.54 17.34
C LEU A 216 40.35 23.89 17.85
N ARG A 217 39.52 24.68 18.56
CA ARG A 217 39.95 25.95 19.17
C ARG A 217 41.00 25.75 20.27
N LYS A 218 40.87 24.70 21.10
CA LYS A 218 41.89 24.34 22.10
C LYS A 218 43.22 23.94 21.47
N LYS A 219 43.20 23.19 20.36
CA LYS A 219 44.43 22.80 19.63
C LYS A 219 45.06 23.98 18.89
N GLY A 220 44.27 24.91 18.34
CA GLY A 220 44.77 26.13 17.71
C GLY A 220 45.47 27.09 18.68
N PHE A 221 45.09 27.08 19.96
CA PHE A 221 45.75 27.89 21.02
C PHE A 221 47.01 27.23 21.60
N LYS A 222 47.30 25.96 21.25
CA LYS A 222 48.50 25.21 21.63
C LYS A 222 49.51 25.07 20.48
N ARG A 223 49.60 26.06 19.59
CA ARG A 223 50.75 26.17 18.68
C ARG A 223 51.85 26.98 19.37
N PRO A 224 53.10 26.47 19.42
CA PRO A 224 54.23 27.10 20.12
C PRO A 224 54.59 28.47 19.55
#